data_AF-A0A1C7LNB3-F1
#
_entry.id   AF-A0A1C7LNB3-F1
#
_cell.length_a   1.000
_cell.length_b   1.000
_cell.length_c   1.000
_cell.angle_alpha   90.00
_cell.angle_beta   90.00
_cell.angle_gamma   90.00
#
_symmetry.space_group_name_H-M   'P 1'
#
loop_
_entity.id
_entity.type
_entity.pdbx_description
1 polymer ?
#
loop_
_entity_poly.entity_id
_entity_poly.type
_entity_poly.pdbx_seq_one_letter_code
_entity_poly.pdbx_strand_id
1 'polypeptide(L)'
;MASLDYTTLGFKDILVHLDGPVAVVTLNRAKQPIFQEDGVCCSVKNLNARENMGWRREVAMAIFRCRKITIAAVNGHAVGVGVTGLQLPCDFRFVWAGAKLAFPFVRRGIAAEATSSYLLPKLLGHARATALFLTGATVSPDSPHIAGLYHTILPMREEVFPAALAFAQELAANTSQTAVAVTKALLWRGADNIEEQHLIDSRAIKILGSSADAEEGARAFKERRPVKFTDTLSNLAPWMPWWREIDVRHRKAKL
;
A
#
# COMPACT_ATOMS: atom_id res chain seq x y z
N MET A 1 -8.77 -32.40 -2.16
CA MET A 1 -9.58 -31.17 -2.19
C MET A 1 -8.69 -30.00 -2.57
N ALA A 2 -9.14 -29.19 -3.54
CA ALA A 2 -8.31 -28.50 -4.54
C ALA A 2 -7.31 -27.47 -3.99
N SER A 3 -6.07 -27.55 -4.46
CA SER A 3 -5.07 -26.48 -4.34
C SER A 3 -5.53 -25.24 -5.09
N LEU A 4 -5.50 -24.07 -4.44
CA LEU A 4 -5.78 -22.79 -5.08
C LEU A 4 -4.63 -22.47 -6.06
N ASP A 5 -4.83 -22.70 -7.34
CA ASP A 5 -3.91 -22.29 -8.40
C ASP A 5 -4.08 -20.78 -8.65
N TYR A 6 -3.14 -19.96 -8.19
CA TYR A 6 -3.24 -18.50 -8.34
C TYR A 6 -3.12 -18.02 -9.80
N THR A 7 -2.61 -18.88 -10.70
CA THR A 7 -2.68 -18.68 -12.15
C THR A 7 -4.12 -18.73 -12.65
N THR A 8 -4.98 -19.54 -12.03
CA THR A 8 -6.43 -19.57 -12.32
C THR A 8 -7.21 -18.40 -11.72
N LEU A 9 -6.67 -17.72 -10.70
CA LEU A 9 -7.21 -16.46 -10.17
C LEU A 9 -6.85 -15.23 -11.04
N GLY A 10 -6.01 -15.41 -12.06
CA GLY A 10 -5.78 -14.42 -13.12
C GLY A 10 -4.76 -13.32 -12.79
N PHE A 11 -4.00 -13.43 -11.72
CA PHE A 11 -2.88 -12.53 -11.43
C PHE A 11 -1.64 -13.03 -12.18
N LYS A 12 -1.17 -12.28 -13.19
CA LYS A 12 -0.02 -12.70 -14.00
C LYS A 12 1.29 -12.01 -13.63
N ASP A 13 1.23 -10.74 -13.23
CA ASP A 13 2.41 -9.97 -12.85
C ASP A 13 2.08 -8.98 -11.72
N ILE A 14 2.92 -8.95 -10.68
CA ILE A 14 3.02 -7.84 -9.73
C ILE A 14 4.31 -7.12 -10.11
N LEU A 15 4.21 -5.95 -10.74
CA LEU A 15 5.37 -5.11 -10.97
C LEU A 15 5.46 -4.10 -9.84
N VAL A 16 6.61 -4.10 -9.18
CA VAL A 16 7.00 -3.07 -8.23
C VAL A 16 8.15 -2.30 -8.87
N HIS A 17 7.88 -1.10 -9.38
CA HIS A 17 8.93 -0.16 -9.78
C HIS A 17 9.43 0.56 -8.52
N LEU A 18 10.74 0.57 -8.27
CA LEU A 18 11.35 0.97 -7.00
C LEU A 18 12.37 2.12 -7.11
N ASP A 19 12.15 3.15 -7.94
CA ASP A 19 13.03 4.32 -7.96
C ASP A 19 12.44 5.51 -7.18
N GLY A 20 13.24 6.16 -6.33
CA GLY A 20 12.83 7.34 -5.55
C GLY A 20 11.94 7.07 -4.32
N PRO A 21 11.20 8.09 -3.80
CA PRO A 21 10.33 7.98 -2.61
C PRO A 21 9.05 7.15 -2.83
N VAL A 22 8.77 6.73 -4.06
CA VAL A 22 7.50 6.12 -4.46
C VAL A 22 7.72 4.69 -4.97
N ALA A 23 6.76 3.82 -4.68
CA ALA A 23 6.66 2.46 -5.16
C ALA A 23 5.26 2.26 -5.77
N VAL A 24 5.20 1.89 -7.04
CA VAL A 24 3.93 1.60 -7.72
C VAL A 24 3.74 0.09 -7.78
N VAL A 25 2.61 -0.39 -7.26
CA VAL A 25 2.15 -1.78 -7.32
C VAL A 25 1.02 -1.87 -8.33
N THR A 26 1.23 -2.61 -9.41
CA THR A 26 0.19 -2.85 -10.43
C THR A 26 -0.53 -4.16 -10.21
N LEU A 27 -1.84 -4.17 -10.46
CA LEU A 27 -2.70 -5.34 -10.34
C LEU A 27 -3.43 -5.60 -11.64
N ASN A 28 -2.79 -6.39 -12.51
CA ASN A 28 -3.27 -6.67 -13.84
C ASN A 28 -3.83 -8.10 -14.01
N ARG A 29 -4.98 -8.19 -14.70
CA ARG A 29 -5.58 -9.45 -15.18
C ARG A 29 -5.29 -9.73 -16.66
N ALA A 30 -4.93 -8.72 -17.45
CA ALA A 30 -4.81 -8.80 -18.90
C ALA A 30 -3.34 -8.84 -19.38
N LYS A 31 -3.06 -9.75 -20.32
CA LYS A 31 -1.80 -9.92 -21.05
C LYS A 31 -1.37 -8.62 -21.78
N GLN A 32 -0.71 -7.67 -21.12
CA GLN A 32 -0.05 -6.56 -21.80
C GLN A 32 1.46 -6.58 -21.52
N PRO A 33 2.31 -6.24 -22.51
CA PRO A 33 3.75 -6.24 -22.38
C PRO A 33 4.20 -5.15 -21.40
N ILE A 34 5.20 -5.50 -20.60
CA ILE A 34 5.77 -4.68 -19.53
C ILE A 34 6.87 -3.82 -20.15
N PHE A 35 6.74 -2.49 -20.08
CA PHE A 35 7.83 -1.58 -20.45
C PHE A 35 8.73 -1.36 -19.24
N GLN A 36 10.00 -1.71 -19.42
CA GLN A 36 11.05 -1.74 -18.42
C GLN A 36 12.14 -0.78 -18.89
N GLU A 37 12.16 0.44 -18.33
CA GLU A 37 13.36 1.26 -18.31
C GLU A 37 13.79 1.42 -16.84
N ASP A 38 15.08 1.22 -16.61
CA ASP A 38 15.83 1.47 -15.36
C ASP A 38 15.65 0.50 -14.18
N GLY A 39 15.38 -0.77 -14.47
CA GLY A 39 16.12 -1.82 -13.75
C GLY A 39 15.88 -2.02 -12.25
N VAL A 40 14.64 -2.13 -11.78
CA VAL A 40 14.30 -2.99 -10.63
C VAL A 40 12.94 -3.66 -10.86
N CYS A 41 12.96 -4.97 -11.11
CA CYS A 41 11.77 -5.83 -11.22
C CYS A 41 11.79 -6.85 -10.08
N CYS A 42 10.95 -6.67 -9.05
CA CYS A 42 10.65 -7.74 -8.11
C CYS A 42 9.53 -8.61 -8.68
N SER A 43 9.88 -9.59 -9.52
CA SER A 43 8.90 -10.61 -9.91
C SER A 43 8.75 -11.62 -8.77
N VAL A 44 7.55 -11.75 -8.20
CA VAL A 44 7.24 -12.83 -7.25
C VAL A 44 7.02 -14.13 -8.06
N LYS A 45 8.09 -14.67 -8.65
CA LYS A 45 8.02 -15.74 -9.67
C LYS A 45 7.91 -17.17 -9.12
N ASN A 46 7.97 -17.40 -7.82
CA ASN A 46 7.89 -18.77 -7.28
C ASN A 46 7.20 -18.79 -5.91
N LEU A 47 5.90 -19.08 -5.89
CA LEU A 47 5.18 -19.35 -4.64
C LEU A 47 4.35 -20.64 -4.77
N ASN A 48 4.93 -21.75 -4.31
CA ASN A 48 4.22 -23.02 -4.17
C ASN A 48 3.04 -22.85 -3.17
N ALA A 49 1.83 -23.14 -3.64
CA ALA A 49 0.57 -22.83 -2.97
C ALA A 49 0.24 -23.67 -1.72
N ARG A 50 0.96 -24.78 -1.49
CA ARG A 50 0.66 -25.73 -0.39
C ARG A 50 1.40 -25.46 0.92
N GLU A 51 2.55 -24.81 0.88
CA GLU A 51 3.41 -24.60 2.06
C GLU A 51 3.39 -23.15 2.57
N ASN A 52 2.92 -22.20 1.76
CA ASN A 52 3.09 -20.76 2.02
C ASN A 52 1.78 -20.03 2.32
N MET A 53 1.06 -20.42 3.37
CA MET A 53 0.04 -19.53 3.97
C MET A 53 0.66 -18.27 4.62
N GLY A 54 2.00 -18.20 4.67
CA GLY A 54 2.81 -17.06 5.10
C GLY A 54 2.84 -15.91 4.10
N TRP A 55 2.98 -16.18 2.80
CA TRP A 55 3.22 -15.11 1.82
C TRP A 55 2.09 -14.06 1.76
N ARG A 56 0.82 -14.47 1.92
CA ARG A 56 -0.32 -13.54 1.92
C ARG A 56 -0.27 -12.55 3.09
N ARG A 57 0.21 -13.02 4.24
CA ARG A 57 0.46 -12.19 5.44
C ARG A 57 1.70 -11.33 5.23
N GLU A 58 2.73 -11.90 4.60
CA GLU A 58 4.00 -11.24 4.36
C GLU A 58 3.89 -10.11 3.33
N VAL A 59 3.13 -10.27 2.24
CA VAL A 59 2.99 -9.22 1.22
C VAL A 59 2.25 -8.00 1.76
N ALA A 60 1.14 -8.21 2.47
CA ALA A 60 0.37 -7.11 3.04
C ALA A 60 1.20 -6.35 4.08
N MET A 61 1.91 -7.09 4.93
CA MET A 61 2.81 -6.50 5.93
C MET A 61 4.06 -5.86 5.30
N ALA A 62 4.58 -6.40 4.19
CA ALA A 62 5.72 -5.83 3.48
C ALA A 62 5.35 -4.49 2.83
N ILE A 63 4.19 -4.41 2.17
CA ILE A 63 3.66 -3.15 1.62
C ILE A 63 3.41 -2.15 2.76
N PHE A 64 2.76 -2.60 3.85
CA PHE A 64 2.49 -1.74 5.00
C PHE A 64 3.76 -1.21 5.67
N ARG A 65 4.82 -2.04 5.75
CA ARG A 65 6.14 -1.65 6.29
C ARG A 65 6.99 -0.86 5.28
N CYS A 66 6.54 -0.73 4.03
CA CYS A 66 7.26 0.03 3.02
C CYS A 66 7.31 1.50 3.44
N ARG A 67 8.53 2.03 3.58
CA ARG A 67 8.80 3.43 3.95
C ARG A 67 8.57 4.40 2.79
N LYS A 68 8.40 3.89 1.57
CA LYS A 68 8.05 4.66 0.37
C LYS A 68 6.53 4.82 0.29
N ILE A 69 6.07 5.84 -0.45
CA ILE A 69 4.68 5.95 -0.88
C ILE A 69 4.35 4.73 -1.73
N THR A 70 3.19 4.12 -1.49
CA THR A 70 2.74 2.91 -2.19
C THR A 70 1.44 3.20 -2.92
N ILE A 71 1.41 2.93 -4.23
CA ILE A 71 0.24 3.19 -5.09
C ILE A 71 -0.23 1.87 -5.69
N ALA A 72 -1.50 1.51 -5.51
CA ALA A 72 -2.11 0.38 -6.20
C ALA A 72 -2.81 0.84 -7.49
N ALA A 73 -2.40 0.32 -8.64
CA ALA A 73 -3.06 0.55 -9.93
C ALA A 73 -3.89 -0.68 -10.33
N VAL A 74 -5.21 -0.58 -10.18
CA VAL A 74 -6.19 -1.69 -10.31
C VAL A 74 -6.95 -1.60 -11.63
N ASN A 75 -6.35 -2.12 -12.69
CA ASN A 75 -6.95 -2.07 -14.03
C ASN A 75 -7.88 -3.28 -14.28
N GLY A 76 -7.94 -4.27 -13.38
CA GLY A 76 -8.75 -5.48 -13.48
C GLY A 76 -9.73 -5.72 -12.32
N HIS A 77 -10.44 -6.84 -12.38
CA HIS A 77 -11.21 -7.33 -11.24
C HIS A 77 -10.26 -7.80 -10.13
N ALA A 78 -10.62 -7.55 -8.88
CA ALA A 78 -9.82 -7.92 -7.73
C ALA A 78 -10.69 -8.58 -6.65
N VAL A 79 -10.30 -9.78 -6.22
CA VAL A 79 -11.10 -10.61 -5.32
C VAL A 79 -10.20 -11.21 -4.25
N GLY A 80 -10.63 -11.18 -2.99
CA GLY A 80 -9.85 -11.69 -1.86
C GLY A 80 -8.50 -10.98 -1.78
N VAL A 81 -7.39 -11.74 -1.81
CA VAL A 81 -6.00 -11.23 -1.69
C VAL A 81 -5.67 -10.09 -2.68
N GLY A 82 -6.33 -10.05 -3.84
CA GLY A 82 -6.16 -8.95 -4.80
C GLY A 82 -6.64 -7.59 -4.28
N VAL A 83 -7.59 -7.58 -3.34
CA VAL A 83 -8.02 -6.37 -2.62
C VAL A 83 -7.32 -6.29 -1.26
N THR A 84 -7.41 -7.36 -0.46
CA THR A 84 -6.98 -7.38 0.93
C THR A 84 -5.47 -7.26 1.10
N GLY A 85 -4.69 -7.98 0.29
CA GLY A 85 -3.23 -8.01 0.40
C GLY A 85 -2.51 -7.00 -0.49
N LEU A 86 -3.14 -6.53 -1.57
CA LEU A 86 -2.47 -5.76 -2.61
C LEU A 86 -3.07 -4.35 -2.84
N GLN A 87 -4.19 -4.01 -2.21
CA GLN A 87 -4.77 -2.65 -2.26
C GLN A 87 -4.85 -1.99 -0.89
N LEU A 88 -5.41 -2.69 0.10
CA LEU A 88 -5.59 -2.13 1.45
C LEU A 88 -4.31 -1.63 2.12
N PRO A 89 -3.15 -2.31 2.03
CA PRO A 89 -1.94 -1.82 2.68
C PRO A 89 -1.23 -0.71 1.90
N CYS A 90 -1.65 -0.41 0.66
CA CYS A 90 -1.09 0.72 -0.09
C CYS A 90 -1.55 2.06 0.50
N ASP A 91 -0.88 3.16 0.16
CA ASP A 91 -1.29 4.51 0.58
C ASP A 91 -2.39 5.03 -0.34
N PHE A 92 -2.20 4.91 -1.66
CA PHE A 92 -3.14 5.35 -2.69
C PHE A 92 -3.62 4.21 -3.57
N ARG A 93 -4.82 4.35 -4.15
CA ARG A 93 -5.43 3.36 -5.04
C ARG A 93 -6.12 4.03 -6.22
N PHE A 94 -5.76 3.60 -7.43
CA PHE A 94 -6.38 3.96 -8.69
C PHE A 94 -7.10 2.72 -9.23
N VAL A 95 -8.30 2.87 -9.77
CA VAL A 95 -9.09 1.70 -10.19
C VAL A 95 -9.88 1.98 -11.46
N TRP A 96 -10.02 0.96 -12.29
CA TRP A 96 -10.92 0.99 -13.44
C TRP A 96 -12.39 0.89 -13.00
N ALA A 97 -13.26 1.77 -13.48
CA ALA A 97 -14.68 1.84 -13.15
C ALA A 97 -15.43 0.51 -13.41
N GLY A 98 -15.02 -0.25 -14.44
CA GLY A 98 -15.59 -1.57 -14.73
C GLY A 98 -15.03 -2.72 -13.88
N ALA A 99 -14.15 -2.45 -12.90
CA ALA A 99 -13.63 -3.46 -12.01
C ALA A 99 -14.74 -4.12 -11.18
N LYS A 100 -14.49 -5.36 -10.77
CA LYS A 100 -15.39 -6.14 -9.91
C LYS A 100 -14.57 -6.50 -8.69
N LEU A 101 -15.03 -6.03 -7.54
CA LEU A 101 -14.31 -6.06 -6.28
C LEU A 101 -15.08 -6.93 -5.30
N ALA A 102 -14.42 -7.86 -4.60
CA ALA A 102 -15.12 -8.71 -3.64
C ALA A 102 -14.26 -9.17 -2.47
N PHE A 103 -14.91 -9.32 -1.33
CA PHE A 103 -14.38 -9.93 -0.10
C PHE A 103 -15.12 -11.25 0.17
N PRO A 104 -14.89 -12.31 -0.63
CA PRO A 104 -15.78 -13.46 -0.77
C PRO A 104 -15.68 -14.47 0.38
N PHE A 105 -15.05 -14.10 1.49
CA PHE A 105 -14.59 -15.04 2.53
C PHE A 105 -15.74 -15.82 3.15
N VAL A 106 -16.77 -15.12 3.64
CA VAL A 106 -17.94 -15.74 4.28
C VAL A 106 -18.74 -16.62 3.30
N ARG A 107 -18.83 -16.23 2.02
CA ARG A 107 -19.46 -17.05 0.97
C ARG A 107 -18.68 -18.31 0.63
N ARG A 108 -17.42 -18.39 1.07
CA ARG A 108 -16.52 -19.55 0.89
C ARG A 108 -16.24 -20.29 2.20
N GLY A 109 -16.95 -19.96 3.29
CA GLY A 109 -16.75 -20.59 4.59
C GLY A 109 -15.37 -20.34 5.20
N ILE A 110 -14.72 -19.22 4.85
CA ILE A 110 -13.41 -18.83 5.38
C ILE A 110 -13.47 -17.43 6.00
N ALA A 111 -12.52 -17.13 6.90
CA ALA A 111 -12.40 -15.82 7.52
C ALA A 111 -11.61 -14.83 6.62
N ALA A 112 -11.75 -13.54 6.93
CA ALA A 112 -10.94 -12.48 6.31
C ALA A 112 -9.44 -12.68 6.60
N GLU A 113 -8.58 -12.25 5.68
CA GLU A 113 -7.13 -12.50 5.71
C GLU A 113 -6.31 -11.26 5.31
N ALA A 114 -4.99 -11.40 5.18
CA ALA A 114 -4.06 -10.32 4.79
C ALA A 114 -4.28 -9.01 5.56
N THR A 115 -4.45 -9.11 6.89
CA THR A 115 -4.71 -7.98 7.82
C THR A 115 -5.92 -7.10 7.47
N SER A 116 -6.78 -7.56 6.56
CA SER A 116 -7.91 -6.78 6.06
C SER A 116 -8.97 -6.47 7.10
N SER A 117 -9.15 -7.34 8.11
CA SER A 117 -10.04 -7.08 9.24
C SER A 117 -9.58 -5.92 10.14
N TYR A 118 -8.30 -5.53 10.06
CA TYR A 118 -7.75 -4.35 10.74
C TYR A 118 -7.78 -3.12 9.82
N LEU A 119 -7.34 -3.28 8.57
CA LEU A 119 -7.19 -2.17 7.63
C LEU A 119 -8.53 -1.65 7.12
N LEU A 120 -9.45 -2.53 6.69
CA LEU A 120 -10.68 -2.10 6.04
C LEU A 120 -11.57 -1.23 6.94
N PRO A 121 -11.80 -1.58 8.23
CA PRO A 121 -12.58 -0.72 9.13
C PRO A 121 -11.90 0.61 9.42
N LYS A 122 -10.57 0.67 9.49
CA LYS A 122 -9.83 1.94 9.67
C LYS A 122 -9.90 2.85 8.44
N LEU A 123 -10.03 2.27 7.25
CA LEU A 123 -10.11 3.02 5.99
C LEU A 123 -11.53 3.48 5.65
N LEU A 124 -12.56 2.65 5.91
CA LEU A 124 -13.94 2.90 5.45
C LEU A 124 -14.96 3.02 6.58
N GLY A 125 -14.56 2.80 7.83
CA GLY A 125 -15.45 2.65 8.97
C GLY A 125 -16.04 1.25 9.08
N HIS A 126 -16.44 0.88 10.31
CA HIS A 126 -16.94 -0.45 10.62
C HIS A 126 -18.17 -0.85 9.81
N ALA A 127 -19.16 0.05 9.64
CA ALA A 127 -20.41 -0.30 8.96
C ALA A 127 -20.18 -0.74 7.50
N ARG A 128 -19.37 0.00 6.75
CA ARG A 128 -19.02 -0.35 5.36
C ARG A 128 -18.18 -1.61 5.28
N ALA A 129 -17.20 -1.77 6.18
CA ALA A 129 -16.39 -2.98 6.26
C ALA A 129 -17.23 -4.22 6.56
N THR A 130 -18.19 -4.13 7.49
CA THR A 130 -19.14 -5.21 7.81
C THR A 130 -19.98 -5.59 6.60
N ALA A 131 -20.54 -4.61 5.87
CA ALA A 131 -21.30 -4.87 4.66
C ALA A 131 -20.45 -5.62 3.61
N LEU A 132 -19.22 -5.19 3.38
CA LEU A 132 -18.31 -5.83 2.42
C LEU A 132 -17.93 -7.26 2.84
N PHE A 133 -17.52 -7.45 4.10
CA PHE A 133 -17.06 -8.75 4.60
C PHE A 133 -18.18 -9.76 4.80
N LEU A 134 -19.30 -9.36 5.42
CA LEU A 134 -20.35 -10.30 5.84
C LEU A 134 -21.37 -10.59 4.74
N THR A 135 -21.52 -9.73 3.74
CA THR A 135 -22.31 -10.09 2.55
C THR A 135 -21.51 -10.92 1.56
N GLY A 136 -20.18 -10.74 1.53
CA GLY A 136 -19.28 -11.27 0.51
C GLY A 136 -19.67 -10.89 -0.92
N ALA A 137 -20.43 -9.81 -1.10
CA ALA A 137 -20.94 -9.37 -2.38
C ALA A 137 -19.83 -8.82 -3.29
N THR A 138 -20.05 -8.96 -4.60
CA THR A 138 -19.23 -8.28 -5.60
C THR A 138 -19.77 -6.87 -5.78
N VAL A 139 -18.90 -5.86 -5.66
CA VAL A 139 -19.23 -4.45 -5.82
C VAL A 139 -18.42 -3.83 -6.97
N SER A 140 -18.98 -2.78 -7.56
CA SER A 140 -18.26 -1.85 -8.43
C SER A 140 -17.48 -0.82 -7.59
N PRO A 141 -16.44 -0.18 -8.14
CA PRO A 141 -15.63 0.79 -7.40
C PRO A 141 -16.38 2.03 -6.94
N ASP A 142 -17.41 2.43 -7.67
CA ASP A 142 -18.29 3.57 -7.37
C ASP A 142 -19.35 3.27 -6.30
N SER A 143 -19.44 2.02 -5.83
CA SER A 143 -20.37 1.64 -4.77
C SER A 143 -20.14 2.45 -3.49
N PRO A 144 -21.19 2.93 -2.80
CA PRO A 144 -21.05 3.69 -1.55
C PRO A 144 -20.35 2.91 -0.43
N HIS A 145 -20.27 1.58 -0.56
CA HIS A 145 -19.57 0.73 0.40
C HIS A 145 -18.05 0.78 0.25
N ILE A 146 -17.50 1.07 -0.94
CA ILE A 146 -16.05 0.97 -1.20
C ILE A 146 -15.44 2.19 -1.89
N ALA A 147 -16.23 3.10 -2.47
CA ALA A 147 -15.72 4.24 -3.24
C ALA A 147 -14.71 5.10 -2.48
N GLY A 148 -14.90 5.27 -1.16
CA GLY A 148 -13.97 6.01 -0.28
C GLY A 148 -12.57 5.38 -0.15
N LEU A 149 -12.35 4.19 -0.70
CA LEU A 149 -11.05 3.54 -0.74
C LEU A 149 -10.18 4.09 -1.89
N TYR A 150 -10.79 4.59 -2.96
CA TYR A 150 -10.08 4.94 -4.20
C TYR A 150 -9.78 6.43 -4.27
N HIS A 151 -8.51 6.76 -4.53
CA HIS A 151 -8.07 8.12 -4.84
C HIS A 151 -8.64 8.58 -6.18
N THR A 152 -8.65 7.68 -7.17
CA THR A 152 -9.23 7.98 -8.50
C THR A 152 -9.88 6.72 -9.09
N ILE A 153 -11.07 6.89 -9.63
CA ILE A 153 -11.79 5.88 -10.40
C ILE A 153 -11.76 6.33 -11.87
N LEU A 154 -11.13 5.54 -12.74
CA LEU A 154 -10.91 5.87 -14.15
C LEU A 154 -11.92 5.12 -15.02
N PRO A 155 -12.50 5.77 -16.04
CA PRO A 155 -13.51 5.15 -16.90
C PRO A 155 -12.93 3.99 -17.71
N MET A 156 -11.73 4.15 -18.29
CA MET A 156 -11.10 3.12 -19.12
C MET A 156 -10.00 2.36 -18.36
N ARG A 157 -9.82 1.08 -18.72
CA ARG A 157 -8.87 0.18 -18.04
C ARG A 157 -7.42 0.62 -18.27
N GLU A 158 -7.11 1.00 -19.49
CA GLU A 158 -5.82 1.40 -20.01
C GLU A 158 -5.32 2.73 -19.42
N GLU A 159 -6.21 3.56 -18.87
CA GLU A 159 -5.88 4.85 -18.25
C GLU A 159 -5.34 4.69 -16.82
N VAL A 160 -5.66 3.58 -16.15
CA VAL A 160 -5.36 3.40 -14.72
C VAL A 160 -3.86 3.46 -14.43
N PHE A 161 -3.05 2.74 -15.21
CA PHE A 161 -1.61 2.71 -14.98
C PHE A 161 -0.92 4.03 -15.34
N PRO A 162 -1.16 4.64 -16.54
CA PRO A 162 -0.64 5.96 -16.85
C PRO A 162 -0.99 7.02 -15.80
N ALA A 163 -2.23 7.04 -15.30
CA ALA A 163 -2.65 7.98 -14.25
C ALA A 163 -1.90 7.75 -12.92
N ALA A 164 -1.78 6.50 -12.49
CA ALA A 164 -1.04 6.15 -11.29
C ALA A 164 0.46 6.46 -11.41
N LEU A 165 1.06 6.26 -12.59
CA LEU A 165 2.46 6.56 -12.87
C LEU A 165 2.72 8.06 -12.90
N ALA A 166 1.86 8.84 -13.56
CA ALA A 166 1.96 10.31 -13.57
C ALA A 166 1.87 10.88 -12.15
N PHE A 167 0.95 10.36 -11.34
CA PHE A 167 0.85 10.72 -9.92
C PHE A 167 2.09 10.32 -9.13
N ALA A 168 2.65 9.12 -9.39
CA ALA A 168 3.89 8.69 -8.76
C ALA A 168 5.07 9.60 -9.10
N GLN A 169 5.19 10.03 -10.36
CA GLN A 169 6.23 10.94 -10.83
C GLN A 169 6.10 12.33 -10.20
N GLU A 170 4.88 12.84 -10.09
CA GLU A 170 4.60 14.11 -9.39
C GLU A 170 5.05 14.03 -7.93
N LEU A 171 4.62 13.00 -7.20
CA LEU A 171 5.04 12.80 -5.81
C LEU A 171 6.55 12.62 -5.69
N ALA A 172 7.18 11.89 -6.62
CA ALA A 172 8.62 11.67 -6.61
C ALA A 172 9.42 12.96 -6.82
N ALA A 173 8.91 13.90 -7.61
CA ALA A 173 9.55 15.19 -7.85
C ALA A 173 9.38 16.17 -6.67
N ASN A 174 8.29 16.03 -5.90
CA ASN A 174 7.87 17.06 -4.95
C ASN A 174 7.90 16.65 -3.47
N THR A 175 8.34 15.43 -3.13
CA THR A 175 8.31 14.94 -1.75
C THR A 175 9.67 14.45 -1.23
N SER A 176 9.96 14.77 0.03
CA SER A 176 11.13 14.28 0.75
C SER A 176 10.92 12.83 1.17
N GLN A 177 11.90 11.96 0.88
CA GLN A 177 11.80 10.53 1.23
C GLN A 177 11.72 10.31 2.74
N THR A 178 12.48 11.08 3.52
CA THR A 178 12.53 10.97 4.99
C THR A 178 11.25 11.51 5.62
N ALA A 179 10.72 12.64 5.12
CA ALA A 179 9.45 13.19 5.57
C ALA A 179 8.28 12.23 5.29
N VAL A 180 8.25 11.62 4.11
CA VAL A 180 7.26 10.59 3.74
C VAL A 180 7.32 9.42 4.72
N ALA A 181 8.50 8.85 4.96
CA ALA A 181 8.66 7.68 5.81
C ALA A 181 8.21 7.95 7.26
N VAL A 182 8.59 9.10 7.81
CA VAL A 182 8.22 9.49 9.18
C VAL A 182 6.74 9.81 9.29
N THR A 183 6.18 10.56 8.34
CA THR A 183 4.74 10.91 8.34
C THR A 183 3.87 9.66 8.22
N LYS A 184 4.24 8.73 7.32
CA LYS A 184 3.53 7.46 7.17
C LYS A 184 3.59 6.62 8.45
N ALA A 185 4.73 6.64 9.15
CA ALA A 185 4.83 6.01 10.45
C ALA A 185 3.99 6.71 11.52
N LEU A 186 3.92 8.04 11.57
CA LEU A 186 3.06 8.76 12.52
C LEU A 186 1.57 8.41 12.34
N LEU A 187 1.10 8.27 11.10
CA LEU A 187 -0.29 7.90 10.79
C LEU A 187 -0.66 6.49 11.26
N TRP A 188 0.27 5.54 11.16
CA TRP A 188 -0.01 4.12 11.36
C TRP A 188 0.55 3.51 12.64
N ARG A 189 1.56 4.18 13.22
CA ARG A 189 2.35 3.77 14.40
C ARG A 189 2.40 4.90 15.44
N GLY A 190 1.38 5.76 15.43
CA GLY A 190 1.15 6.75 16.47
C GLY A 190 0.77 6.13 17.81
N ALA A 191 0.54 6.99 18.79
CA ALA A 191 0.11 6.59 20.13
C ALA A 191 -1.41 6.43 20.25
N ASP A 192 -1.86 5.90 21.38
CA ASP A 192 -3.28 5.67 21.67
C ASP A 192 -4.01 6.94 22.15
N ASN A 193 -3.28 7.98 22.54
CA ASN A 193 -3.84 9.26 22.99
C ASN A 193 -3.09 10.48 22.44
N ILE A 194 -3.73 11.64 22.55
CA ILE A 194 -3.25 12.90 21.97
C ILE A 194 -1.96 13.41 22.61
N GLU A 195 -1.75 13.21 23.91
CA GLU A 195 -0.55 13.69 24.62
C GLU A 195 0.68 12.86 24.25
N GLU A 196 0.54 11.54 24.20
CA GLU A 196 1.61 10.66 23.72
C GLU A 196 1.92 10.90 22.24
N GLN A 197 0.90 11.11 21.41
CA GLN A 197 1.08 11.44 19.99
C GLN A 197 1.86 12.75 19.83
N HIS A 198 1.51 13.77 20.63
CA HIS A 198 2.21 15.05 20.66
C HIS A 198 3.70 14.90 20.98
N LEU A 199 4.08 14.00 21.90
CA LEU A 199 5.50 13.75 22.21
C LEU A 199 6.24 13.15 21.01
N ILE A 200 5.59 12.24 20.28
CA ILE A 200 6.19 11.58 19.11
C ILE A 200 6.31 12.56 17.94
N ASP A 201 5.25 13.27 17.58
CA ASP A 201 5.27 14.19 16.43
C ASP A 201 6.14 15.44 16.69
N SER A 202 6.20 15.94 17.91
CA SER A 202 7.08 17.04 18.31
C SER A 202 8.55 16.67 18.15
N ARG A 203 8.91 15.43 18.52
CA ARG A 203 10.26 14.91 18.28
C ARG A 203 10.52 14.73 16.79
N ALA A 204 9.56 14.22 16.04
CA ALA A 204 9.66 14.02 14.60
C ALA A 204 9.93 15.33 13.86
N ILE A 205 9.11 16.37 14.11
CA ILE A 205 9.26 17.67 13.45
C ILE A 205 10.51 18.41 13.91
N LYS A 206 10.93 18.28 15.17
CA LYS A 206 12.19 18.87 15.66
C LYS A 206 13.39 18.30 14.90
N ILE A 207 13.41 16.99 14.66
CA ILE A 207 14.54 16.33 14.00
C ILE A 207 14.52 16.62 12.50
N LEU A 208 13.37 16.44 11.84
CA LEU A 208 13.26 16.71 10.41
C LEU A 208 13.35 18.21 10.08
N GLY A 209 12.90 19.09 10.97
CA GLY A 209 12.99 20.54 10.78
C GLY A 209 14.42 21.09 10.79
N SER A 210 15.41 20.31 11.25
CA SER A 210 16.84 20.62 11.17
C SER A 210 17.57 19.82 10.08
N SER A 211 16.84 19.14 9.18
CA SER A 211 17.40 18.36 8.08
C SER A 211 17.76 19.21 6.86
N ALA A 212 18.55 18.66 5.94
CA ALA A 212 18.89 19.31 4.68
C ALA A 212 17.64 19.50 3.81
N ASP A 213 16.72 18.53 3.83
CA ASP A 213 15.45 18.64 3.11
C ASP A 213 14.57 19.77 3.66
N ALA A 214 14.55 20.02 4.97
CA ALA A 214 13.79 21.12 5.55
C ALA A 214 14.36 22.49 5.14
N GLU A 215 15.68 22.65 5.15
CA GLU A 215 16.35 23.86 4.67
C GLU A 215 16.05 24.10 3.18
N GLU A 216 16.21 23.05 2.36
CA GLU A 216 15.91 23.12 0.92
C GLU A 216 14.45 23.44 0.65
N GLY A 217 13.51 22.85 1.39
CA GLY A 217 12.09 23.14 1.27
C GLY A 217 11.77 24.61 1.54
N ALA A 218 12.33 25.17 2.62
CA ALA A 218 12.17 26.59 2.95
C ALA A 218 12.80 27.51 1.88
N ARG A 219 13.99 27.17 1.39
CA ARG A 219 14.69 27.92 0.35
C ARG A 219 13.94 27.90 -0.99
N ALA A 220 13.57 26.72 -1.47
CA ALA A 220 12.84 26.55 -2.73
C ALA A 220 11.48 27.27 -2.71
N PHE A 221 10.77 27.24 -1.59
CA PHE A 221 9.53 27.99 -1.39
C PHE A 221 9.75 29.50 -1.52
N LYS A 222 10.77 30.05 -0.85
CA LYS A 222 11.12 31.48 -0.94
C LYS A 222 11.54 31.90 -2.36
N GLU A 223 12.29 31.04 -3.04
CA GLU A 223 12.83 31.25 -4.39
C GLU A 223 11.82 30.92 -5.50
N ARG A 224 10.65 30.36 -5.18
CA ARG A 224 9.61 29.91 -6.13
C ARG A 224 10.15 28.99 -7.22
N ARG A 225 11.02 28.06 -6.83
CA ARG A 225 11.59 27.05 -7.74
C ARG A 225 11.23 25.63 -7.29
N PRO A 226 11.37 24.62 -8.16
CA PRO A 226 11.25 23.23 -7.76
C PRO A 226 12.23 22.86 -6.63
N VAL A 227 11.75 22.02 -5.71
CA VAL A 227 12.54 21.45 -4.61
C VAL A 227 13.54 20.43 -5.15
N LYS A 228 14.68 20.30 -4.47
CA LYS A 228 15.69 19.26 -4.74
C LYS A 228 16.09 18.58 -3.44
N PHE A 229 15.22 17.71 -2.95
CA PHE A 229 15.48 16.92 -1.75
C PHE A 229 16.63 15.94 -1.98
N THR A 230 17.53 15.86 -1.00
CA THR A 230 18.74 15.03 -1.04
C THR A 230 18.84 14.05 0.11
N ASP A 231 18.04 14.22 1.17
CA ASP A 231 18.04 13.26 2.27
C ASP A 231 17.50 11.90 1.82
N THR A 232 18.16 10.86 2.31
CA THR A 232 17.88 9.47 1.94
C THR A 232 17.39 8.66 3.14
N LEU A 233 16.68 7.57 2.86
CA LEU A 233 16.17 6.67 3.91
C LEU A 233 17.28 5.96 4.72
N SER A 234 18.54 5.99 4.27
CA SER A 234 19.70 5.51 5.05
C SER A 234 20.12 6.50 6.14
N ASN A 235 19.78 7.78 6.00
CA ASN A 235 20.08 8.83 6.97
C ASN A 235 18.94 9.03 7.98
N LEU A 236 17.96 8.12 8.03
CA LEU A 236 16.87 8.18 9.00
C LEU A 236 17.44 8.07 10.42
N ALA A 237 17.09 9.05 11.24
CA ALA A 237 17.68 9.27 12.55
C ALA A 237 17.45 8.08 13.53
N PRO A 238 18.37 7.87 14.50
CA PRO A 238 18.45 6.65 15.34
C PRO A 238 17.25 6.39 16.27
N TRP A 239 16.23 7.25 16.27
CA TRP A 239 15.03 7.13 17.10
C TRP A 239 13.88 6.42 16.39
N MET A 240 14.01 6.13 15.10
CA MET A 240 13.06 5.32 14.33
C MET A 240 13.59 3.88 14.22
N PRO A 241 12.78 2.84 14.47
CA PRO A 241 11.37 2.91 14.87
C PRO A 241 11.17 3.25 16.36
N TRP A 242 10.24 4.14 16.69
CA TRP A 242 9.78 4.40 18.06
C TRP A 242 8.72 3.37 18.52
N TRP A 243 8.18 2.59 17.58
CA TRP A 243 7.27 1.49 17.88
C TRP A 243 8.02 0.18 18.03
N ARG A 244 7.42 -0.74 18.79
CA ARG A 244 7.88 -2.12 18.85
C ARG A 244 7.35 -2.90 17.66
N GLU A 245 8.25 -3.47 16.86
CA GLU A 245 7.84 -4.44 15.84
C GLU A 245 7.49 -5.78 16.50
N ILE A 246 6.32 -6.31 16.16
CA ILE A 246 5.92 -7.66 16.55
C ILE A 246 6.33 -8.60 15.42
N ASP A 247 7.22 -9.54 15.76
CA ASP A 247 7.58 -10.64 14.88
C ASP A 247 6.75 -11.88 15.25
N VAL A 248 5.93 -12.31 14.31
CA VAL A 248 5.04 -13.48 14.45
C VAL A 248 5.56 -14.70 13.69
N ARG A 249 6.83 -14.69 13.23
CA ARG A 249 7.49 -15.92 12.77
C ARG A 249 7.31 -16.98 13.85
N HIS A 250 6.70 -18.11 13.46
CA HIS A 250 6.22 -19.14 14.38
C HIS A 250 7.27 -19.43 15.47
N ARG A 251 6.98 -19.10 16.73
CA ARG A 251 7.50 -19.92 17.82
C ARG A 251 6.88 -21.29 17.59
N LYS A 252 7.69 -22.30 17.27
CA LYS A 252 7.22 -23.69 17.25
C LYS A 252 6.54 -23.94 18.60
N ALA A 253 5.22 -23.93 18.63
CA ALA A 253 4.49 -24.39 19.78
C ALA A 253 4.81 -25.88 19.89
N LYS A 254 5.44 -26.29 21.00
CA LYS A 254 5.43 -27.70 21.39
C LYS A 254 3.99 -27.99 21.81
N LEU A 255 3.18 -28.47 20.86
CA LEU A 255 2.02 -29.29 21.17
C LEU A 255 2.47 -30.74 21.13
#